data_AF-A0A2D6NCX0-F1
#
_entry.id   AF-A0A2D6NCX0-F1
#
_cell.length_a   1.000
_cell.length_b   1.000
_cell.length_c   1.000
_cell.angle_alpha   90.00
_cell.angle_beta   90.00
_cell.angle_gamma   90.00
#
_symmetry.space_group_name_H-M   'P 1'
#
loop_
_entity.id
_entity.type
_entity.pdbx_description
1 polymer ?
#
loop_
_entity_poly.entity_id
_entity_poly.type
_entity_poly.pdbx_seq_one_letter_code
_entity_poly.pdbx_strand_id
1 'polypeptide(L)' 'MILKCQVCNSYGLKKSCGCGEKRVNPKPPKFSPEDKYGKYRRKVKYGK' A
#
# COMPACT_ATOMS: atom_id res chain seq x y z
N MET A 1 12.01 4.24 8.36
CA MET A 1 10.87 3.95 7.47
C MET A 1 9.62 3.86 8.32
N ILE A 2 8.64 4.74 8.12
CA ILE A 2 7.41 4.75 8.93
C ILE A 2 6.42 3.79 8.27
N LEU A 3 5.84 2.87 9.04
CA LEU A 3 4.79 1.96 8.62
C LEU A 3 3.48 2.36 9.27
N LYS A 4 2.37 2.11 8.60
CA LYS A 4 1.01 2.38 9.08
C LYS A 4 0.21 1.07 9.10
N CYS A 5 -0.52 0.84 10.18
CA CYS A 5 -1.51 -0.22 10.22
C CYS A 5 -2.77 0.21 9.46
N GLN A 6 -3.29 -0.65 8.57
CA GLN A 6 -4.54 -0.35 7.84
C GLN A 6 -5.80 -0.50 8.71
N VAL A 7 -5.73 -1.27 9.81
CA VAL A 7 -6.88 -1.51 10.69
C VAL A 7 -7.01 -0.43 11.78
N CYS A 8 -5.97 -0.24 12.59
CA CYS A 8 -6.03 0.72 13.70
C CYS A 8 -5.44 2.11 13.37
N ASN A 9 -4.98 2.33 12.14
CA ASN A 9 -4.36 3.58 11.67
C ASN A 9 -3.11 4.05 12.44
N SER A 10 -2.58 3.25 13.38
CA SER A 10 -1.37 3.59 14.12
C SER A 10 -0.12 3.55 13.25
N TYR A 11 0.80 4.48 13.53
CA TYR A 11 2.12 4.52 12.91
C TYR A 11 3.15 3.79 13.79
N GLY A 12 4.16 3.21 13.15
CA GLY A 12 5.25 2.55 13.86
C GLY A 12 6.39 2.15 12.94
N LEU A 13 7.49 1.69 13.54
CA LEU A 13 8.67 1.22 12.79
C LEU A 13 8.65 -0.30 12.61
N LYS A 14 7.94 -1.03 13.48
CA LYS A 14 7.83 -2.49 13.46
C LYS A 14 6.76 -2.95 12.48
N LYS A 15 7.01 -4.08 11.79
CA LYS A 15 6.05 -4.71 10.88
C LYS A 15 4.81 -5.27 11.60
N SER A 16 4.94 -5.73 12.84
CA SER A 16 3.83 -6.28 13.62
C SER A 16 3.09 -5.19 14.39
N CYS A 17 1.79 -5.03 14.12
CA CYS A 17 0.89 -4.19 14.92
C CYS A 17 0.48 -4.91 16.21
N GLY A 18 0.29 -4.17 17.30
CA GLY A 18 -0.33 -4.71 18.53
C GLY A 18 -1.78 -5.15 18.35
N CYS A 19 -2.40 -4.74 17.23
CA CYS A 19 -3.74 -5.14 16.81
C CYS A 19 -3.79 -6.50 16.06
N GLY A 20 -2.66 -7.20 15.94
CA GLY A 20 -2.55 -8.49 15.23
C GLY A 20 -2.23 -8.38 13.74
N GLU A 21 -2.43 -7.21 13.14
CA GLU A 21 -2.21 -6.98 11.70
C GLU A 21 -0.79 -6.53 11.34
N LYS A 22 -0.47 -6.60 10.04
CA LYS A 22 0.83 -6.11 9.53
C LYS A 22 0.76 -4.63 9.19
N ARG A 23 1.76 -3.87 9.64
CA ARG A 23 1.95 -2.48 9.19
C ARG A 23 2.56 -2.46 7.80
N VAL A 24 2.02 -1.61 6.94
CA VAL A 24 2.45 -1.43 5.55
C VAL A 24 3.04 -0.04 5.35
N ASN A 25 3.82 0.14 4.28
CA ASN A 25 4.35 1.46 3.95
C ASN A 25 3.19 2.40 3.58
N PRO A 26 2.99 3.52 4.28
CA PRO A 26 1.89 4.45 4.00
C PRO A 26 2.14 5.29 2.75
N LYS A 27 3.40 5.39 2.29
CA LYS A 27 3.72 6.19 1.11
C LYS A 27 3.10 5.55 -0.12
N PRO A 28 2.42 6.33 -0.98
CA PRO A 28 1.88 5.82 -2.23
C PRO A 28 3.00 5.32 -3.14
N PRO A 29 2.70 4.39 -4.06
CA PRO A 29 3.63 4.00 -5.11
C PRO A 29 4.01 5.23 -5.96
N LYS A 30 5.26 5.27 -6.43
CA LYS A 30 5.74 6.35 -7.31
C LYS A 30 4.94 6.35 -8.61
N PHE A 31 4.51 7.53 -9.04
CA PHE A 31 3.85 7.74 -10.33
C PHE A 31 4.89 7.97 -11.43
N SER A 32 4.64 7.42 -12.61
CA SER A 32 5.40 7.69 -13.83
C SER A 32 4.43 8.12 -14.93
N PRO A 33 4.67 9.23 -15.65
CA PRO A 33 3.79 9.68 -16.73
C PRO A 33 3.59 8.64 -17.84
N GLU A 34 4.62 7.86 -18.16
CA GLU A 34 4.55 6.81 -19.17
C GLU A 34 3.68 5.62 -18.73
N ASP A 35 3.60 5.36 -17.42
CA ASP A 35 2.79 4.29 -16.80
C ASP A 35 2.80 2.97 -17.60
N LYS A 36 3.98 2.42 -17.87
CA LYS A 36 4.19 1.23 -18.75
C LYS A 36 3.27 0.05 -18.43
N TYR A 37 2.91 -0.15 -17.16
CA TYR A 37 2.04 -1.22 -16.69
C TYR A 37 0.57 -0.79 -16.46
N GLY A 38 0.19 0.41 -16.88
CA GLY A 38 -1.13 1.00 -16.66
C GLY A 38 -2.26 0.17 -17.23
N LYS A 39 -2.07 -0.44 -18.40
CA LYS A 39 -3.05 -1.34 -19.03
C LYS A 39 -3.37 -2.52 -18.10
N TYR A 40 -2.36 -3.16 -17.53
CA TYR A 40 -2.52 -4.29 -16.61
C TYR A 40 -3.15 -3.84 -15.29
N ARG A 41 -2.69 -2.73 -14.71
CA ARG A 41 -3.25 -2.17 -13.48
C ARG A 41 -4.75 -1.87 -13.60
N ARG A 42 -5.18 -1.29 -14.73
CA ARG A 42 -6.60 -1.01 -15.00
C ARG A 42 -7.40 -2.31 -15.21
N LYS A 43 -6.85 -3.30 -15.91
CA LYS A 43 -7.49 -4.61 -16.06
C LYS A 43 -7.71 -5.31 -14.71
N VAL A 44 -6.74 -5.29 -13.80
CA VAL A 44 -6.93 -5.90 -12.46
C VAL A 44 -7.95 -5.13 -11.62
N LYS A 45 -8.01 -3.80 -11.78
CA LYS A 45 -8.92 -2.95 -10.99
C LYS A 45 -10.37 -2.97 -11.49
N TYR A 46 -10.59 -3.05 -12.81
CA TYR A 46 -11.90 -2.90 -13.45
C TYR A 46 -12.32 -4.11 -14.29
N GLY A 47 -11.40 -5.02 -14.61
CA GLY A 47 -11.70 -6.24 -15.35
C GLY A 47 -12.55 -7.13 -14.48
N LYS A 48 -13.83 -7.19 -14.82
CA LYS A 48 -14.77 -8.21 -14.37
C LYS A 48 -14.41 -9.54 -15.02
#